data_AF-A0A5J4XSH4-F1
#
_entry.id   AF-A0A5J4XSH4-F1
#
_cell.length_a   1.000
_cell.length_b   1.000
_cell.length_c   1.000
_cell.angle_alpha   90.00
_cell.angle_beta   90.00
_cell.angle_gamma   90.00
#
_symmetry.space_group_name_H-M   'P 1'
#
loop_
_entity.id
_entity.type
_entity.pdbx_description
1 polymer ?
#
loop_
_entity_poly.entity_id
_entity_poly.type
_entity_poly.pdbx_seq_one_letter_code
_entity_poly.pdbx_strand_id
1 'polypeptide(L)'
;MGSASGRAGGGQSSTEALTVRLLYYRKSGLLQNKQDSMQAPVILDHEVLSQLLQTPWTTKAILTCELPQPQEAACQQLATLSSASIAVMSQGYVTEMADCLMSTGQDMDSAAGRRAQQLFTELWCLYSVKARVAPRQWRKLVDSPFLPDSPDANVALPCPDWVSLKRVMQVTPRSLEIVFKLRREYITNVARVFKRRQQLLHQLHSAPQLLGNDSREIGSRLCVMEEITEQLQQCVTQEDELLFEFSGTVSLTVGTMWQSCVATVHMFPLFPDVVGFANFLAEQAGQPSVRQLHAAVMADAVVADQGTTQTSSLGRQTTSLPQQAGQQLGVVIDSLEVRPQDVFGQAQHHSAMHY
;
A
#
# COMPACT_ATOMS: atom_id res chain seq x y z
N MET A 1 39.83 31.59 28.73
CA MET A 1 39.36 30.19 28.87
C MET A 1 38.41 29.94 27.72
N GLY A 2 38.89 29.24 26.70
CA GLY A 2 38.19 29.06 25.43
C GLY A 2 37.24 27.88 25.46
N SER A 3 35.99 28.11 25.09
CA SER A 3 35.01 27.06 24.81
C SER A 3 35.11 26.66 23.34
N ALA A 4 35.79 25.55 23.08
CA ALA A 4 35.81 24.92 21.77
C ALA A 4 34.47 24.20 21.54
N SER A 5 33.62 24.81 20.70
CA SER A 5 32.43 24.19 20.12
C SER A 5 32.85 23.22 19.02
N GLY A 6 32.92 21.93 19.35
CA GLY A 6 33.18 20.86 18.39
C GLY A 6 31.99 19.90 18.30
N ARG A 7 31.20 20.02 17.24
CA ARG A 7 30.41 18.90 16.67
C ARG A 7 29.78 19.28 15.33
N ALA A 8 30.52 19.01 14.25
CA ALA A 8 30.00 18.86 12.89
C ALA A 8 30.75 17.69 12.24
N GLY A 9 30.27 16.47 12.46
CA GLY A 9 30.92 15.25 11.95
C GLY A 9 29.95 14.11 11.58
N GLY A 10 28.64 14.34 11.62
CA GLY A 10 27.64 13.28 11.36
C GLY A 10 27.18 13.14 9.91
N GLY A 11 27.53 14.07 9.02
CA GLY A 11 26.98 14.12 7.66
C GLY A 11 27.67 13.23 6.62
N GLN A 12 28.96 12.91 6.79
CA GLN A 12 29.74 12.19 5.77
C GLN A 12 29.30 10.73 5.59
N SER A 13 28.95 10.04 6.69
CA SER A 13 28.63 8.61 6.65
C SER A 13 27.35 8.27 5.86
N SER A 14 26.34 9.14 5.89
CA SER A 14 25.08 8.90 5.17
C SER A 14 25.24 9.12 3.67
N THR A 15 25.98 10.16 3.27
CA THR A 15 26.25 10.46 1.86
C THR A 15 27.15 9.41 1.25
N GLU A 16 28.14 8.91 1.98
CA GLU A 16 28.99 7.80 1.53
C GLU A 16 28.20 6.50 1.32
N ALA A 17 27.29 6.15 2.23
CA ALA A 17 26.46 4.95 2.09
C ALA A 17 25.51 5.02 0.87
N LEU A 18 24.89 6.19 0.64
CA LEU A 18 24.08 6.45 -0.56
C LEU A 18 24.95 6.37 -1.81
N THR A 19 26.12 7.00 -1.81
CA THR A 19 27.07 7.01 -2.94
C THR A 19 27.53 5.60 -3.30
N VAL A 20 27.93 4.79 -2.32
CA VAL A 20 28.37 3.40 -2.56
C VAL A 20 27.24 2.56 -3.17
N ARG A 21 26.00 2.75 -2.71
CA ARG A 21 24.85 2.00 -3.22
C ARG A 21 24.43 2.45 -4.61
N LEU A 22 24.48 3.76 -4.90
CA LEU A 22 24.27 4.29 -6.25
C LEU A 22 25.36 3.83 -7.22
N LEU A 23 26.62 3.79 -6.76
CA LEU A 23 27.72 3.23 -7.54
C LEU A 23 27.55 1.72 -7.77
N TYR A 24 27.05 0.97 -6.79
CA TYR A 24 26.70 -0.44 -6.95
C TYR A 24 25.59 -0.62 -7.99
N TYR A 25 24.51 0.15 -7.91
CA TYR A 25 23.42 0.07 -8.89
C TYR A 25 23.86 0.50 -10.31
N ARG A 26 24.76 1.49 -10.41
CA ARG A 26 25.37 1.91 -11.68
C ARG A 26 26.32 0.85 -12.25
N LYS A 27 27.12 0.20 -11.41
CA LYS A 27 28.06 -0.87 -11.81
C LYS A 27 27.38 -2.19 -12.14
N SER A 28 26.28 -2.53 -11.46
CA SER A 28 25.50 -3.75 -11.69
C SER A 28 24.61 -3.68 -12.95
N GLY A 29 24.62 -2.55 -13.66
CA GLY A 29 23.75 -2.34 -14.82
C GLY A 29 22.28 -2.12 -14.46
N LEU A 30 21.91 -2.15 -13.18
CA LEU A 30 20.56 -1.87 -12.69
C LEU A 30 20.13 -0.41 -12.91
N LEU A 31 21.06 0.51 -13.16
CA LEU A 31 20.78 1.90 -13.58
C LEU A 31 21.35 2.23 -14.96
N GLN A 32 21.90 1.26 -15.68
CA GLN A 32 22.31 1.51 -17.06
C GLN A 32 21.07 1.47 -17.94
N ASN A 33 20.71 2.62 -18.53
CA ASN A 33 19.88 2.66 -19.72
C ASN A 33 20.55 1.76 -20.78
N LYS A 34 20.17 0.48 -20.84
CA LYS A 34 20.44 -0.35 -22.01
C LYS A 34 19.59 0.20 -23.14
N GLN A 35 20.13 1.20 -23.81
CA GLN A 35 19.48 2.00 -24.83
C GLN A 35 19.31 1.24 -26.16
N ASP A 36 19.77 -0.02 -26.24
CA ASP A 36 19.95 -0.71 -27.51
C ASP A 36 18.76 -1.59 -27.95
N SER A 37 17.70 -1.78 -27.15
CA SER A 37 16.50 -2.46 -27.67
C SER A 37 15.18 -2.28 -26.90
N MET A 38 15.15 -1.59 -25.76
CA MET A 38 13.89 -1.34 -25.08
C MET A 38 13.21 -0.14 -25.72
N GLN A 39 11.95 -0.32 -26.15
CA GLN A 39 11.06 0.78 -26.52
C GLN A 39 11.23 1.91 -25.50
N ALA A 40 11.30 3.15 -25.99
CA ALA A 40 11.44 4.34 -25.14
C ALA A 40 10.50 4.19 -23.92
N PRO A 41 11.00 4.44 -22.70
CA PRO A 41 10.20 4.24 -21.49
C PRO A 41 8.86 4.92 -21.71
N VAL A 42 7.78 4.20 -21.41
CA VAL A 42 6.43 4.79 -21.41
C VAL A 42 6.43 5.80 -20.27
N ILE A 43 6.82 7.03 -20.57
CA ILE A 43 6.72 8.16 -19.67
C ILE A 43 5.25 8.54 -19.68
N LEU A 44 4.62 8.63 -18.51
CA LEU A 44 3.29 9.24 -18.41
C LEU A 44 3.39 10.62 -19.02
N ASP A 45 2.47 10.93 -19.94
CA ASP A 45 2.41 12.26 -20.52
C ASP A 45 2.44 13.30 -19.39
N HIS A 46 3.29 14.32 -19.55
CA HIS A 46 3.39 15.41 -18.59
C HIS A 46 2.02 16.07 -18.36
N GLU A 47 1.14 16.04 -19.37
CA GLU A 47 -0.25 16.48 -19.23
C GLU A 47 -1.04 15.60 -18.26
N VAL A 48 -0.95 14.28 -18.41
CA VAL A 48 -1.62 13.29 -17.53
C VAL A 48 -1.14 13.46 -16.09
N LEU A 49 0.17 13.60 -15.89
CA LEU A 49 0.76 13.81 -14.57
C LEU A 49 0.35 15.15 -13.97
N SER A 50 0.33 16.23 -14.75
CA SER A 50 -0.12 17.56 -14.31
C SER A 50 -1.59 17.55 -13.91
N GLN A 51 -2.46 16.90 -14.69
CA GLN A 51 -3.90 16.79 -14.38
C GLN A 51 -4.15 16.04 -13.09
N LEU A 52 -3.43 14.93 -12.89
CA LEU A 52 -3.43 14.21 -11.62
C LEU A 52 -2.99 15.16 -10.50
N LEU A 53 -1.84 15.83 -10.69
CA LEU A 53 -1.17 16.63 -9.66
C LEU A 53 -1.96 17.84 -9.13
N GLN A 54 -2.99 18.28 -9.86
CA GLN A 54 -3.83 19.44 -9.50
C GLN A 54 -4.79 19.18 -8.33
N THR A 55 -4.99 17.92 -7.93
CA THR A 55 -5.84 17.59 -6.78
C THR A 55 -5.05 17.79 -5.49
N PRO A 56 -5.61 18.39 -4.42
CA PRO A 56 -4.96 18.39 -3.11
C PRO A 56 -4.83 16.94 -2.62
N TRP A 57 -3.65 16.36 -2.82
CA TRP A 57 -3.27 14.98 -2.49
C TRP A 57 -3.12 14.79 -0.98
N THR A 58 -4.19 15.03 -0.24
CA THR A 58 -4.31 14.34 1.03
C THR A 58 -4.47 12.86 0.71
N THR A 59 -3.75 11.99 1.42
CA THR A 59 -3.69 10.55 1.14
C THR A 59 -5.08 9.90 1.08
N LYS A 60 -6.05 10.51 1.78
CA LYS A 60 -7.48 10.17 1.75
C LYS A 60 -8.17 10.54 0.43
N ALA A 61 -7.93 11.73 -0.11
CA ALA A 61 -8.59 12.21 -1.34
C ALA A 61 -8.27 11.35 -2.59
N ILE A 62 -7.10 10.72 -2.63
CA ILE A 62 -6.65 9.93 -3.80
C ILE A 62 -7.53 8.70 -3.99
N LEU A 63 -7.96 8.10 -2.89
CA LEU A 63 -8.62 6.80 -2.87
C LEU A 63 -10.14 6.92 -2.78
N THR A 64 -10.66 8.04 -2.26
CA THR A 64 -12.10 8.22 -2.00
C THR A 64 -12.84 9.19 -2.93
N CYS A 65 -12.16 9.99 -3.77
CA CYS A 65 -12.83 11.04 -4.55
C CYS A 65 -13.33 10.59 -5.93
N GLU A 66 -14.55 10.98 -6.30
CA GLU A 66 -14.97 11.12 -7.70
C GLU A 66 -14.02 12.13 -8.39
N LEU A 67 -13.35 11.68 -9.44
CA LEU A 67 -12.35 12.48 -10.13
C LEU A 67 -13.03 13.32 -11.23
N PRO A 68 -12.67 14.59 -11.41
CA PRO A 68 -12.94 15.33 -12.65
C PRO A 68 -12.65 14.48 -13.90
N GLN A 69 -13.51 14.56 -14.92
CA GLN A 69 -13.35 13.81 -16.19
C GLN A 69 -11.93 13.75 -16.78
N PRO A 70 -11.12 14.83 -16.83
CA PRO A 70 -9.73 14.72 -17.32
C PRO A 70 -8.87 13.80 -16.45
N GLN A 71 -9.07 13.82 -15.13
CA GLN A 71 -8.36 12.96 -14.19
C GLN A 71 -8.84 11.50 -14.27
N GLU A 72 -10.11 11.28 -14.63
CA GLU A 72 -10.64 9.94 -14.89
C GLU A 72 -9.96 9.31 -16.12
N ALA A 73 -9.80 10.04 -17.22
CA ALA A 73 -9.07 9.56 -18.40
C ALA A 73 -7.60 9.24 -18.08
N ALA A 74 -6.92 10.10 -17.31
CA ALA A 74 -5.58 9.85 -16.79
C ALA A 74 -5.51 8.56 -15.93
N CYS A 75 -6.50 8.35 -15.07
CA CYS A 75 -6.61 7.14 -14.24
C CYS A 75 -6.85 5.87 -15.07
N GLN A 76 -7.68 5.96 -16.11
CA GLN A 76 -7.91 4.85 -17.03
C GLN A 76 -6.64 4.47 -17.79
N GLN A 77 -5.83 5.45 -18.22
CA GLN A 77 -4.52 5.18 -18.82
C GLN A 77 -3.57 4.47 -17.84
N LEU A 78 -3.53 4.91 -16.58
CA LEU A 78 -2.76 4.23 -15.54
C LEU A 78 -3.24 2.81 -15.23
N ALA A 79 -4.54 2.57 -15.33
CA ALA A 79 -5.13 1.25 -15.12
C ALA A 79 -4.62 0.22 -16.14
N THR A 80 -4.40 0.65 -17.39
CA THR A 80 -3.94 -0.23 -18.48
C THR A 80 -2.44 -0.50 -18.47
N LEU A 81 -1.64 0.26 -17.71
CA LEU A 81 -0.21 0.01 -17.59
C LEU A 81 0.09 -1.36 -16.97
N SER A 82 0.99 -2.10 -17.61
CA SER A 82 1.50 -3.37 -17.07
C SER A 82 2.39 -3.14 -15.84
N SER A 83 2.56 -4.17 -15.00
CA SER A 83 3.51 -4.11 -13.87
C SER A 83 4.94 -3.81 -14.35
N ALA A 84 5.36 -4.34 -15.51
CA ALA A 84 6.66 -4.05 -16.10
C ALA A 84 6.81 -2.57 -16.47
N SER A 85 5.79 -1.97 -17.07
CA SER A 85 5.78 -0.54 -17.40
C SER A 85 5.94 0.32 -16.14
N ILE A 86 5.23 -0.02 -15.06
CA ILE A 86 5.33 0.70 -13.78
C ILE A 86 6.71 0.50 -13.13
N ALA A 87 7.30 -0.67 -13.26
CA ALA A 87 8.66 -0.94 -12.77
C ALA A 87 9.69 -0.06 -13.49
N VAL A 88 9.62 0.02 -14.82
CA VAL A 88 10.48 0.90 -15.64
C VAL A 88 10.29 2.36 -15.27
N MET A 89 9.05 2.82 -15.10
CA MET A 89 8.77 4.18 -14.64
C MET A 89 9.35 4.45 -13.26
N SER A 90 9.13 3.54 -12.30
CA SER A 90 9.65 3.65 -10.94
C SER A 90 11.17 3.74 -10.93
N GLN A 91 11.84 2.91 -11.73
CA GLN A 91 13.29 2.95 -11.92
C GLN A 91 13.73 4.32 -12.45
N GLY A 92 13.04 4.88 -13.45
CA GLY A 92 13.32 6.22 -13.97
C GLY A 92 13.23 7.31 -12.89
N TYR A 93 12.11 7.33 -12.15
CA TYR A 93 11.91 8.26 -11.04
C TYR A 93 13.00 8.14 -9.96
N VAL A 94 13.31 6.91 -9.53
CA VAL A 94 14.31 6.65 -8.49
C VAL A 94 15.71 7.03 -8.95
N THR A 95 16.06 6.77 -10.22
CA THR A 95 17.36 7.12 -10.80
C THR A 95 17.54 8.63 -10.83
N GLU A 96 16.57 9.36 -11.37
CA GLU A 96 16.65 10.82 -11.44
C GLU A 96 16.63 11.46 -10.04
N MET A 97 15.85 10.89 -9.12
CA MET A 97 15.81 11.34 -7.73
C MET A 97 17.17 11.16 -7.05
N ALA A 98 17.85 10.04 -7.29
CA ALA A 98 19.19 9.80 -6.77
C ALA A 98 20.21 10.84 -7.29
N ASP A 99 20.19 11.13 -8.59
CA ASP A 99 21.07 12.15 -9.18
C ASP A 99 20.82 13.55 -8.60
N CYS A 100 19.54 13.88 -8.39
CA CYS A 100 19.15 15.12 -7.71
C CYS A 100 19.69 15.16 -6.28
N LEU A 101 19.49 14.10 -5.50
CA LEU A 101 19.92 14.02 -4.10
C LEU A 101 21.44 14.19 -3.95
N MET A 102 22.24 13.63 -4.85
CA MET A 102 23.70 13.81 -4.88
C MET A 102 24.10 15.28 -5.08
N SER A 103 23.27 16.07 -5.76
CA SER A 103 23.52 17.48 -6.06
C SER A 103 22.98 18.44 -4.98
N THR A 104 22.07 17.97 -4.11
CA THR A 104 21.38 18.83 -3.13
C THR A 104 22.23 19.25 -1.93
N GLY A 105 23.18 18.41 -1.50
CA GLY A 105 23.83 18.60 -0.21
C GLY A 105 22.85 18.66 0.98
N GLN A 106 21.69 18.01 0.88
CA GLN A 106 20.55 18.07 1.82
C GLN A 106 19.69 19.35 1.77
N ASP A 107 20.01 20.31 0.91
CA ASP A 107 19.17 21.49 0.70
C ASP A 107 18.00 21.18 -0.26
N MET A 108 16.80 21.06 0.31
CA MET A 108 15.57 20.81 -0.44
C MET A 108 15.04 22.07 -1.15
N ASP A 109 15.50 23.27 -0.79
CA ASP A 109 15.12 24.53 -1.43
C ASP A 109 15.98 24.83 -2.67
N SER A 110 17.03 24.02 -2.93
CA SER A 110 17.78 24.07 -4.18
C SER A 110 16.92 23.63 -5.39
N ALA A 111 17.34 23.96 -6.61
CA ALA A 111 16.64 23.50 -7.81
C ALA A 111 16.61 21.96 -7.90
N ALA A 112 17.71 21.29 -7.55
CA ALA A 112 17.79 19.83 -7.46
C ALA A 112 16.89 19.28 -6.35
N GLY A 113 16.80 19.97 -5.21
CA GLY A 113 15.94 19.61 -4.08
C GLY A 113 14.47 19.63 -4.44
N ARG A 114 14.00 20.72 -5.06
CA ARG A 114 12.64 20.83 -5.58
C ARG A 114 12.34 19.75 -6.61
N ARG A 115 13.30 19.42 -7.49
CA ARG A 115 13.12 18.35 -8.47
C ARG A 115 13.00 16.98 -7.80
N ALA A 116 13.83 16.67 -6.79
CA ALA A 116 13.72 15.43 -6.03
C ALA A 116 12.36 15.31 -5.31
N GLN A 117 11.87 16.40 -4.72
CA GLN A 117 10.54 16.44 -4.09
C GLN A 117 9.42 16.22 -5.12
N GLN A 118 9.51 16.84 -6.29
CA GLN A 118 8.57 16.66 -7.37
C GLN A 118 8.54 15.19 -7.81
N LEU A 119 9.69 14.60 -8.10
CA LEU A 119 9.82 13.18 -8.48
C LEU A 119 9.24 12.23 -7.42
N PHE A 120 9.47 12.53 -6.14
CA PHE A 120 8.90 11.75 -5.04
C PHE A 120 7.37 11.83 -5.02
N THR A 121 6.82 13.01 -5.22
CA THR A 121 5.37 13.25 -5.26
C THR A 121 4.73 12.56 -6.46
N GLU A 122 5.36 12.66 -7.63
CA GLU A 122 4.93 12.01 -8.87
C GLU A 122 4.92 10.48 -8.73
N LEU A 123 5.96 9.91 -8.13
CA LEU A 123 6.05 8.47 -7.89
C LEU A 123 4.99 7.97 -6.88
N TRP A 124 4.78 8.70 -5.78
CA TRP A 124 3.73 8.36 -4.81
C TRP A 124 2.33 8.51 -5.39
N CYS A 125 2.10 9.50 -6.24
CA CYS A 125 0.88 9.66 -7.01
C CYS A 125 0.64 8.44 -7.90
N LEU A 126 1.65 8.02 -8.68
CA LEU A 126 1.58 6.82 -9.52
C LEU A 126 1.14 5.58 -8.72
N TYR A 127 1.77 5.33 -7.58
CA TYR A 127 1.44 4.20 -6.71
C TYR A 127 0.01 4.28 -6.16
N SER A 128 -0.38 5.44 -5.64
CA SER A 128 -1.69 5.64 -5.04
C SER A 128 -2.82 5.51 -6.06
N VAL A 129 -2.64 6.06 -7.26
CA VAL A 129 -3.62 5.91 -8.35
C VAL A 129 -3.67 4.46 -8.81
N LYS A 130 -2.53 3.78 -9.00
CA LYS A 130 -2.53 2.37 -9.44
C LYS A 130 -3.26 1.46 -8.45
N ALA A 131 -3.03 1.65 -7.15
CA ALA A 131 -3.73 0.90 -6.12
C ALA A 131 -5.24 1.07 -6.17
N ARG A 132 -5.71 2.29 -6.46
CA ARG A 132 -7.14 2.57 -6.65
C ARG A 132 -7.73 1.90 -7.88
N VAL A 133 -7.11 2.09 -9.04
CA VAL A 133 -7.72 1.70 -10.33
C VAL A 133 -7.48 0.24 -10.70
N ALA A 134 -6.46 -0.39 -10.13
CA ALA A 134 -6.08 -1.78 -10.40
C ALA A 134 -5.51 -2.49 -9.16
N PRO A 135 -6.27 -2.61 -8.05
CA PRO A 135 -5.79 -3.09 -6.75
C PRO A 135 -5.15 -4.49 -6.81
N ARG A 136 -5.70 -5.39 -7.64
CA ARG A 136 -5.14 -6.74 -7.85
C ARG A 136 -3.76 -6.70 -8.50
N GLN A 137 -3.56 -5.82 -9.49
CA GLN A 137 -2.26 -5.67 -10.15
C GLN A 137 -1.27 -4.95 -9.24
N TRP A 138 -1.77 -3.99 -8.45
CA TRP A 138 -1.00 -3.28 -7.44
C TRP A 138 -0.39 -4.22 -6.40
N ARG A 139 -1.17 -5.14 -5.80
CA ARG A 139 -0.62 -6.08 -4.81
C ARG A 139 0.50 -6.95 -5.38
N LYS A 140 0.29 -7.49 -6.59
CA LYS A 140 1.34 -8.25 -7.30
C LYS A 140 2.62 -7.44 -7.47
N LEU A 141 2.50 -6.13 -7.65
CA LEU A 141 3.62 -5.23 -7.84
C LEU A 141 4.31 -4.88 -6.51
N VAL A 142 3.58 -4.75 -5.41
CA VAL A 142 4.17 -4.62 -4.05
C VAL A 142 4.92 -5.88 -3.64
N ASP A 143 4.43 -7.04 -4.06
CA ASP A 143 4.97 -8.36 -3.71
C ASP A 143 6.10 -8.84 -4.62
N SER A 144 6.42 -8.06 -5.65
CA SER A 144 7.41 -8.39 -6.67
C SER A 144 8.50 -7.32 -6.70
N PRO A 145 9.77 -7.67 -6.95
CA PRO A 145 10.78 -6.65 -7.17
C PRO A 145 10.51 -5.96 -8.52
N PHE A 146 10.80 -4.67 -8.61
CA PHE A 146 10.81 -3.87 -9.83
C PHE A 146 12.02 -4.21 -10.72
N LEU A 147 12.16 -5.47 -11.13
CA LEU A 147 13.22 -5.92 -12.01
C LEU A 147 12.61 -6.29 -13.37
N PRO A 148 12.96 -5.59 -14.47
CA PRO A 148 12.32 -5.76 -15.76
C PRO A 148 12.40 -7.15 -16.38
N ASP A 149 13.36 -8.00 -16.01
CA ASP A 149 13.66 -9.25 -16.74
C ASP A 149 14.27 -10.35 -15.85
N SER A 150 13.90 -10.48 -14.57
CA SER A 150 14.40 -11.62 -13.78
C SER A 150 13.66 -12.90 -14.21
N PRO A 151 14.31 -13.86 -14.91
CA PRO A 151 13.64 -15.08 -15.38
C PRO A 151 13.29 -16.03 -14.22
N ASP A 152 13.83 -15.75 -13.03
CA ASP A 152 13.71 -16.60 -11.86
C ASP A 152 12.72 -15.97 -10.86
N ALA A 153 11.44 -16.29 -11.05
CA ALA A 153 10.37 -15.99 -10.08
C ALA A 153 10.59 -16.63 -8.68
N ASN A 154 11.67 -17.40 -8.51
CA ASN A 154 12.05 -18.08 -7.27
C ASN A 154 13.23 -17.42 -6.53
N VAL A 155 13.76 -16.30 -7.03
CA VAL A 155 14.76 -15.54 -6.25
C VAL A 155 14.02 -14.89 -5.09
N ALA A 156 14.25 -15.43 -3.88
CA ALA A 156 13.78 -14.83 -2.65
C ALA A 156 14.08 -13.33 -2.64
N LEU A 157 13.04 -12.52 -2.47
CA LEU A 157 13.18 -11.07 -2.38
C LEU A 157 14.25 -10.72 -1.35
N PRO A 158 15.25 -9.90 -1.70
CA PRO A 158 16.22 -9.45 -0.72
C PRO A 158 15.46 -8.70 0.38
N CYS A 159 15.58 -9.17 1.62
CA CYS A 159 15.03 -8.44 2.76
C CYS A 159 15.65 -7.03 2.76
N PRO A 160 14.84 -5.95 2.86
CA PRO A 160 15.39 -4.61 2.94
C PRO A 160 16.35 -4.50 4.13
N ASP A 161 17.50 -3.87 3.92
CA ASP A 161 18.45 -3.58 5.00
C ASP A 161 17.91 -2.46 5.89
N TRP A 162 17.02 -2.84 6.80
CA TRP A 162 16.35 -1.93 7.73
C TRP A 162 17.31 -1.21 8.68
N VAL A 163 18.44 -1.84 9.00
CA VAL A 163 19.47 -1.24 9.86
C VAL A 163 20.13 -0.07 9.13
N SER A 164 20.51 -0.26 7.87
CA SER A 164 21.05 0.82 7.05
C SER A 164 20.01 1.91 6.80
N LEU A 165 18.76 1.54 6.51
CA LEU A 165 17.68 2.52 6.33
C LEU A 165 17.48 3.37 7.59
N LYS A 166 17.40 2.76 8.78
CA LYS A 166 17.30 3.48 10.06
C LYS A 166 18.46 4.45 10.27
N ARG A 167 19.69 4.04 9.94
CA ARG A 167 20.89 4.89 10.06
C ARG A 167 20.81 6.10 9.13
N VAL A 168 20.44 5.87 7.88
CA VAL A 168 20.34 6.92 6.86
C VAL A 168 19.20 7.90 7.16
N MET A 169 18.06 7.38 7.61
CA MET A 169 16.88 8.18 7.99
C MET A 169 17.09 9.00 9.25
N GLN A 170 18.11 8.72 10.07
CA GLN A 170 18.40 9.42 11.33
C GLN A 170 17.14 9.65 12.18
N VAL A 171 16.32 8.61 12.31
CA VAL A 171 14.99 8.72 12.93
C VAL A 171 15.13 9.21 14.38
N THR A 172 14.56 10.38 14.67
CA THR A 172 14.64 10.99 16.00
C THR A 172 13.73 10.27 17.00
N PRO A 173 13.96 10.39 18.33
CA PRO A 173 13.05 9.84 19.34
C PRO A 173 11.61 10.33 19.16
N ARG A 174 11.43 11.62 18.84
CA ARG A 174 10.10 12.20 18.54
C ARG A 174 9.46 11.57 17.30
N SER A 175 10.24 11.37 16.24
CA SER A 175 9.79 10.68 15.03
C SER A 175 9.35 9.24 15.34
N LEU A 176 10.07 8.53 16.22
CA LEU A 176 9.70 7.18 16.67
C LEU A 176 8.35 7.17 17.40
N GLU A 177 8.10 8.11 18.31
CA GLU A 177 6.82 8.22 19.02
C GLU A 177 5.65 8.38 18.03
N ILE A 178 5.82 9.23 17.01
CA ILE A 178 4.82 9.44 15.95
C ILE A 178 4.61 8.15 15.15
N VAL A 179 5.69 7.50 14.70
CA VAL A 179 5.61 6.22 13.98
C VAL A 179 4.87 5.17 14.80
N PHE A 180 5.18 5.02 16.08
CA PHE A 180 4.55 4.01 16.94
C PHE A 180 3.06 4.29 17.16
N LYS A 181 2.68 5.55 17.29
CA LYS A 181 1.26 5.95 17.36
C LYS A 181 0.53 5.60 16.07
N LEU A 182 1.03 6.06 14.92
CA LEU A 182 0.44 5.80 13.61
C LEU A 182 0.37 4.30 13.30
N ARG A 183 1.43 3.55 13.63
CA ARG A 183 1.50 2.10 13.45
C ARG A 183 0.41 1.39 14.26
N ARG A 184 0.22 1.78 15.52
CA ARG A 184 -0.81 1.18 16.39
C ARG A 184 -2.19 1.42 15.81
N GLU A 185 -2.46 2.65 15.37
CA GLU A 185 -3.72 3.04 14.75
C GLU A 185 -3.99 2.24 13.46
N TYR A 186 -3.01 2.19 12.56
CA TYR A 186 -3.06 1.40 11.33
C TYR A 186 -3.38 -0.07 11.59
N ILE A 187 -2.59 -0.76 12.44
CA ILE A 187 -2.79 -2.19 12.74
C ILE A 187 -4.16 -2.42 13.38
N THR A 188 -4.61 -1.51 14.25
CA THR A 188 -5.93 -1.59 14.89
C THR A 188 -7.05 -1.50 13.85
N ASN A 189 -6.94 -0.57 12.90
CA ASN A 189 -7.93 -0.40 11.84
C ASN A 189 -7.94 -1.57 10.86
N VAL A 190 -6.78 -2.06 10.45
CA VAL A 190 -6.67 -3.27 9.60
C VAL A 190 -7.27 -4.49 10.29
N ALA A 191 -7.03 -4.66 11.60
CA ALA A 191 -7.64 -5.75 12.36
C ALA A 191 -9.19 -5.67 12.37
N ARG A 192 -9.77 -4.46 12.41
CA ARG A 192 -11.23 -4.28 12.30
C ARG A 192 -11.76 -4.66 10.92
N VAL A 193 -11.06 -4.24 9.86
CA VAL A 193 -11.40 -4.62 8.47
C VAL A 193 -11.33 -6.14 8.29
N PHE A 194 -10.25 -6.76 8.78
CA PHE A 194 -10.05 -8.20 8.75
C PHE A 194 -11.19 -8.95 9.46
N LYS A 195 -11.56 -8.50 10.65
CA LYS A 195 -12.70 -9.06 11.39
C LYS A 195 -14.01 -8.93 10.61
N ARG A 196 -14.29 -7.77 10.01
CA ARG A 196 -15.49 -7.58 9.17
C ARG A 196 -15.50 -8.53 7.98
N ARG A 197 -14.35 -8.68 7.31
CA ARG A 197 -14.15 -9.65 6.21
C ARG A 197 -14.45 -11.08 6.67
N GLN A 198 -13.97 -11.51 7.83
CA GLN A 198 -14.27 -12.83 8.39
C GLN A 198 -15.78 -13.02 8.67
N GLN A 199 -16.46 -12.00 9.21
CA GLN A 199 -17.91 -12.05 9.45
C GLN A 199 -18.70 -12.18 8.16
N LEU A 200 -18.34 -11.39 7.13
CA LEU A 200 -18.97 -11.44 5.80
C LEU A 200 -18.76 -12.79 5.12
N LEU A 201 -17.54 -13.33 5.19
CA LEU A 201 -17.26 -14.67 4.68
C LEU A 201 -18.09 -15.71 5.43
N HIS A 202 -18.19 -15.63 6.76
CA HIS A 202 -19.03 -16.56 7.52
C HIS A 202 -20.51 -16.48 7.12
N GLN A 203 -21.04 -15.26 6.88
CA GLN A 203 -22.39 -15.06 6.36
C GLN A 203 -22.58 -15.67 4.97
N LEU A 204 -21.59 -15.50 4.08
CA LEU A 204 -21.62 -16.09 2.74
C LEU A 204 -21.61 -17.63 2.78
N HIS A 205 -20.78 -18.23 3.63
CA HIS A 205 -20.71 -19.69 3.78
C HIS A 205 -21.94 -20.27 4.49
N SER A 206 -22.57 -19.49 5.38
CA SER A 206 -23.78 -19.89 6.11
C SER A 206 -25.05 -19.63 5.30
N ALA A 207 -24.95 -18.93 4.16
CA ALA A 207 -26.08 -18.72 3.26
C ALA A 207 -26.54 -20.09 2.71
N PRO A 208 -27.85 -20.42 2.80
CA PRO A 208 -28.34 -21.72 2.39
C PRO A 208 -28.04 -21.97 0.90
N GLN A 209 -27.49 -23.15 0.59
CA GLN A 209 -27.17 -23.58 -0.78
C GLN A 209 -28.42 -23.50 -1.67
N LEU A 210 -28.24 -23.10 -2.94
CA LEU A 210 -29.28 -22.90 -3.97
C LEU A 210 -30.00 -24.21 -4.36
N LEU A 211 -30.63 -24.87 -3.41
CA LEU A 211 -31.30 -26.17 -3.59
C LEU A 211 -32.84 -26.04 -3.65
N GLY A 212 -33.36 -24.83 -3.84
CA GLY A 212 -34.80 -24.57 -4.00
C GLY A 212 -35.18 -24.31 -5.46
N ASN A 213 -36.35 -24.80 -5.88
CA ASN A 213 -36.92 -24.53 -7.21
C ASN A 213 -37.75 -23.22 -7.27
N ASP A 214 -37.90 -22.52 -6.14
CA ASP A 214 -38.65 -21.25 -6.10
C ASP A 214 -37.79 -20.09 -6.61
N SER A 215 -38.20 -19.52 -7.75
CA SER A 215 -37.52 -18.40 -8.38
C SER A 215 -37.46 -17.14 -7.51
N ARG A 216 -38.44 -16.92 -6.61
CA ARG A 216 -38.42 -15.79 -5.68
C ARG A 216 -37.37 -15.98 -4.59
N GLU A 217 -37.24 -17.20 -4.09
CA GLU A 217 -36.24 -17.55 -3.08
C GLU A 217 -34.82 -17.47 -3.65
N ILE A 218 -34.62 -17.95 -4.89
CA ILE A 218 -33.36 -17.81 -5.61
C ILE A 218 -33.00 -16.33 -5.78
N GLY A 219 -33.93 -15.50 -6.24
CA GLY A 219 -33.70 -14.06 -6.45
C GLY A 219 -33.30 -13.34 -5.16
N SER A 220 -34.02 -13.57 -4.05
CA SER A 220 -33.68 -12.97 -2.76
C SER A 220 -32.29 -13.38 -2.26
N ARG A 221 -31.87 -14.62 -2.51
CA ARG A 221 -30.54 -15.11 -2.12
C ARG A 221 -29.43 -14.51 -2.97
N LEU A 222 -29.65 -14.35 -4.28
CA LEU A 222 -28.72 -13.68 -5.17
C LEU A 222 -28.47 -12.24 -4.71
N CYS A 223 -29.51 -11.48 -4.38
CA CYS A 223 -29.35 -10.12 -3.85
C CYS A 223 -28.48 -10.08 -2.58
N VAL A 224 -28.71 -11.01 -1.63
CA VAL A 224 -27.88 -11.09 -0.41
C VAL A 224 -26.42 -11.44 -0.74
N MET A 225 -26.18 -12.34 -1.68
CA MET A 225 -24.82 -12.70 -2.10
C MET A 225 -24.12 -11.53 -2.81
N GLU A 226 -24.83 -10.78 -3.63
CA GLU A 226 -24.34 -9.55 -4.28
C GLU A 226 -23.97 -8.50 -3.22
N GLU A 227 -24.86 -8.21 -2.26
CA GLU A 227 -24.60 -7.28 -1.16
C GLU A 227 -23.38 -7.68 -0.32
N ILE A 228 -23.21 -8.98 -0.01
CA ILE A 228 -22.04 -9.47 0.72
C ILE A 228 -20.76 -9.32 -0.13
N THR A 229 -20.84 -9.60 -1.43
CA THR A 229 -19.71 -9.48 -2.35
C THR A 229 -19.26 -8.02 -2.48
N GLU A 230 -20.20 -7.09 -2.59
CA GLU A 230 -19.92 -5.65 -2.58
C GLU A 230 -19.23 -5.22 -1.28
N GLN A 231 -19.71 -5.68 -0.12
CA GLN A 231 -19.09 -5.36 1.17
C GLN A 231 -17.69 -5.98 1.33
N LEU A 232 -17.46 -7.18 0.79
CA LEU A 232 -16.12 -7.78 0.74
C LEU A 232 -15.18 -6.93 -0.12
N GLN A 233 -15.65 -6.44 -1.26
CA GLN A 233 -14.88 -5.54 -2.11
C GLN A 233 -14.58 -4.21 -1.41
N GLN A 234 -15.54 -3.65 -0.65
CA GLN A 234 -15.31 -2.46 0.17
C GLN A 234 -14.25 -2.68 1.25
N CYS A 235 -14.24 -3.84 1.92
CA CYS A 235 -13.19 -4.17 2.90
C CYS A 235 -11.79 -4.15 2.26
N VAL A 236 -11.69 -4.69 1.06
CA VAL A 236 -10.43 -4.71 0.29
C VAL A 236 -9.97 -3.29 -0.07
N THR A 237 -10.88 -2.45 -0.57
CA THR A 237 -10.58 -1.04 -0.84
C THR A 237 -10.16 -0.28 0.41
N GLN A 238 -10.85 -0.52 1.54
CA GLN A 238 -10.53 0.12 2.81
C GLN A 238 -9.16 -0.30 3.36
N GLU A 239 -8.74 -1.55 3.15
CA GLU A 239 -7.41 -2.02 3.52
C GLU A 239 -6.31 -1.30 2.73
N ASP A 240 -6.48 -1.21 1.41
CA ASP A 240 -5.58 -0.44 0.53
C ASP A 240 -5.55 1.04 0.98
N GLU A 241 -6.71 1.64 1.31
CA GLU A 241 -6.79 3.00 1.87
C GLU A 241 -5.96 3.21 3.13
N LEU A 242 -6.10 2.31 4.10
CA LEU A 242 -5.35 2.38 5.34
C LEU A 242 -3.84 2.27 5.10
N LEU A 243 -3.41 1.43 4.16
CA LEU A 243 -1.99 1.25 3.83
C LEU A 243 -1.40 2.53 3.26
N PHE A 244 -2.08 3.15 2.29
CA PHE A 244 -1.62 4.39 1.69
C PHE A 244 -1.67 5.53 2.69
N GLU A 245 -2.76 5.70 3.42
CA GLU A 245 -2.89 6.73 4.47
C GLU A 245 -1.74 6.64 5.48
N PHE A 246 -1.47 5.44 5.99
CA PHE A 246 -0.36 5.21 6.90
C PHE A 246 0.99 5.54 6.25
N SER A 247 1.26 5.00 5.06
CA SER A 247 2.56 5.13 4.40
C SER A 247 2.85 6.57 3.97
N GLY A 248 1.85 7.28 3.43
CA GLY A 248 1.93 8.69 3.08
C GLY A 248 2.10 9.57 4.32
N THR A 249 1.32 9.32 5.38
CA THR A 249 1.45 10.08 6.62
C THR A 249 2.84 9.91 7.24
N VAL A 250 3.35 8.68 7.33
CA VAL A 250 4.71 8.44 7.83
C VAL A 250 5.74 9.15 6.96
N SER A 251 5.66 9.00 5.64
CA SER A 251 6.61 9.59 4.71
C SER A 251 6.62 11.12 4.73
N LEU A 252 5.50 11.77 5.07
CA LEU A 252 5.39 13.23 5.09
C LEU A 252 5.60 13.85 6.48
N THR A 253 5.41 13.10 7.56
CA THR A 253 5.39 13.65 8.94
C THR A 253 6.54 13.19 9.83
N VAL A 254 7.14 12.03 9.54
CA VAL A 254 8.15 11.42 10.42
C VAL A 254 9.56 11.91 10.10
N GLY A 255 9.83 12.18 8.82
CA GLY A 255 11.11 12.66 8.33
C GLY A 255 10.99 13.93 7.50
N THR A 256 12.13 14.52 7.16
CA THR A 256 12.18 15.58 6.16
C THR A 256 11.92 15.00 4.77
N MET A 257 11.50 15.83 3.81
CA MET A 257 11.32 15.38 2.43
C MET A 257 12.59 14.74 1.86
N TRP A 258 13.76 15.28 2.22
CA TRP A 258 15.05 14.70 1.84
C TRP A 258 15.18 13.24 2.33
N GLN A 259 14.84 12.98 3.59
CA GLN A 259 14.88 11.64 4.16
C GLN A 259 13.92 10.70 3.42
N SER A 260 12.73 11.17 3.06
CA SER A 260 11.75 10.36 2.32
C SER A 260 12.21 10.00 0.90
N CYS A 261 12.81 10.96 0.17
CA CYS A 261 13.46 10.69 -1.11
C CYS A 261 14.58 9.64 -0.96
N VAL A 262 15.43 9.81 0.05
CA VAL A 262 16.54 8.88 0.33
C VAL A 262 16.03 7.49 0.68
N ALA A 263 14.97 7.37 1.49
CA ALA A 263 14.35 6.08 1.79
C ALA A 263 13.87 5.38 0.52
N THR A 264 13.17 6.10 -0.36
CA THR A 264 12.69 5.55 -1.64
C THR A 264 13.84 5.01 -2.48
N VAL A 265 14.95 5.76 -2.59
CA VAL A 265 16.15 5.30 -3.31
C VAL A 265 16.78 4.07 -2.66
N HIS A 266 16.82 4.01 -1.34
CA HIS A 266 17.36 2.87 -0.60
C HIS A 266 16.47 1.62 -0.65
N MET A 267 15.18 1.77 -0.90
CA MET A 267 14.24 0.65 -0.97
C MET A 267 14.20 0.01 -2.35
N PHE A 268 14.55 0.74 -3.41
CA PHE A 268 14.63 0.19 -4.77
C PHE A 268 15.60 -1.01 -4.85
N PRO A 269 15.24 -2.11 -5.56
CA PRO A 269 14.12 -2.27 -6.50
C PRO A 269 12.79 -2.71 -5.87
N LEU A 270 12.60 -2.56 -4.56
CA LEU A 270 11.35 -2.92 -3.91
C LEU A 270 10.44 -1.70 -3.76
N PHE A 271 9.14 -1.97 -3.66
CA PHE A 271 8.21 -0.96 -3.17
C PHE A 271 8.62 -0.50 -1.76
N PRO A 272 8.53 0.80 -1.42
CA PRO A 272 8.80 1.30 -0.08
C PRO A 272 7.85 0.67 0.97
N ASP A 273 8.29 -0.41 1.61
CA ASP A 273 7.56 -1.08 2.70
C ASP A 273 7.69 -0.30 4.02
N VAL A 274 6.91 0.78 4.12
CA VAL A 274 6.84 1.65 5.29
C VAL A 274 6.30 0.91 6.52
N VAL A 275 5.40 -0.06 6.32
CA VAL A 275 4.83 -0.89 7.40
C VAL A 275 5.91 -1.80 7.99
N GLY A 276 6.70 -2.46 7.13
CA GLY A 276 7.81 -3.31 7.53
C GLY A 276 8.87 -2.53 8.30
N PHE A 277 9.21 -1.34 7.81
CA PHE A 277 10.13 -0.46 8.51
C PHE A 277 9.59 -0.02 9.89
N ALA A 278 8.33 0.36 9.99
CA ALA A 278 7.70 0.73 11.26
C ALA A 278 7.65 -0.46 12.25
N ASN A 279 7.40 -1.68 11.77
CA ASN A 279 7.44 -2.90 12.56
C ASN A 279 8.86 -3.19 13.08
N PHE A 280 9.88 -3.06 12.23
CA PHE A 280 11.27 -3.18 12.63
C PHE A 280 11.64 -2.18 13.73
N LEU A 281 11.26 -0.90 13.57
CA LEU A 281 11.50 0.13 14.59
C LEU A 281 10.79 -0.18 15.90
N ALA A 282 9.56 -0.70 15.84
CA ALA A 282 8.76 -1.06 17.00
C ALA A 282 9.38 -2.23 17.78
N GLU A 283 9.83 -3.27 17.08
CA GLU A 283 10.53 -4.42 17.67
C GLU A 283 11.81 -3.99 18.40
N GLN A 284 12.63 -3.15 17.75
CA GLN A 284 13.85 -2.60 18.34
C GLN A 284 13.61 -1.77 19.61
N ALA A 285 12.40 -1.19 19.74
CA ALA A 285 12.00 -0.39 20.89
C ALA A 285 11.16 -1.18 21.93
N GLY A 286 11.00 -2.50 21.77
CA GLY A 286 10.21 -3.33 22.68
C GLY A 286 8.71 -3.01 22.67
N GLN A 287 8.19 -2.46 21.57
CA GLN A 287 6.76 -2.18 21.42
C GLN A 287 5.96 -3.47 21.15
N PRO A 288 4.63 -3.47 21.38
CA PRO A 288 3.78 -4.61 21.08
C PRO A 288 3.88 -5.06 19.61
N SER A 289 4.00 -6.38 19.42
CA SER A 289 4.00 -7.02 18.11
C SER A 289 2.67 -6.85 17.39
N VAL A 290 2.66 -7.02 16.06
CA VAL A 290 1.44 -6.98 15.25
C VAL A 290 0.40 -7.97 15.77
N ARG A 291 0.83 -9.19 16.13
CA ARG A 291 -0.04 -10.24 16.68
C ARG A 291 -0.69 -9.83 17.99
N GLN A 292 0.05 -9.18 18.89
CA GLN A 292 -0.50 -8.71 20.17
C GLN A 292 -1.55 -7.60 19.96
N LEU A 293 -1.27 -6.66 19.06
CA LEU A 293 -2.23 -5.59 18.73
C LEU A 293 -3.49 -6.16 18.06
N HIS A 294 -3.33 -7.10 17.13
CA HIS A 294 -4.45 -7.76 16.46
C HIS A 294 -5.31 -8.56 17.45
N ALA A 295 -4.67 -9.33 18.34
CA ALA A 295 -5.36 -10.11 19.37
C ALA A 295 -6.20 -9.23 20.31
N ALA A 296 -5.70 -8.04 20.68
CA ALA A 296 -6.45 -7.09 21.50
C ALA A 296 -7.77 -6.67 20.82
N VAL A 297 -7.73 -6.35 19.52
CA VAL A 297 -8.93 -5.98 18.76
C VAL A 297 -9.93 -7.13 18.63
N MET A 298 -9.42 -8.36 18.47
CA MET A 298 -10.28 -9.55 18.40
C MET A 298 -10.93 -9.88 19.76
N ALA A 299 -10.26 -9.57 20.87
CA ALA A 299 -10.79 -9.82 22.22
C ALA A 299 -11.88 -8.82 22.63
N ASP A 300 -11.70 -7.53 22.35
CA ASP A 300 -12.65 -6.46 22.70
C ASP A 300 -14.05 -6.67 22.07
N ALA A 301 -14.08 -7.37 20.94
CA ALA A 301 -15.30 -7.74 20.23
C ALA A 301 -16.21 -8.69 20.99
N VAL A 302 -15.64 -9.63 21.74
CA VAL A 302 -16.38 -10.71 22.41
C VAL A 302 -17.20 -10.15 23.58
N VAL A 303 -16.74 -9.02 24.15
CA VAL A 303 -17.41 -8.36 25.27
C VAL A 303 -18.62 -7.53 24.82
N ALA A 304 -18.57 -6.94 23.61
CA ALA A 304 -19.68 -6.14 23.08
C ALA A 304 -20.88 -6.99 22.62
N ASP A 305 -20.63 -8.19 22.09
CA ASP A 305 -21.69 -9.06 21.54
C ASP A 305 -22.51 -9.76 22.65
N GLN A 306 -21.92 -9.95 23.84
CA GLN A 306 -22.63 -10.49 25.01
C GLN A 306 -23.53 -9.48 25.72
N GLY A 307 -23.44 -8.19 25.38
CA GLY A 307 -24.24 -7.12 25.99
C GLY A 307 -25.58 -6.83 25.33
N THR A 308 -25.87 -7.40 24.15
CA THR A 308 -27.01 -6.95 23.31
C THR A 308 -28.12 -8.00 23.13
N THR A 309 -28.10 -9.11 23.88
CA THR A 309 -29.15 -10.16 23.80
C THR A 309 -30.30 -9.99 24.80
N GLN A 310 -30.66 -8.74 25.16
CA GLN A 310 -31.92 -8.48 25.85
C GLN A 310 -32.64 -7.29 25.20
N THR A 311 -33.91 -7.49 24.85
CA THR A 311 -34.89 -6.54 24.28
C THR A 311 -34.83 -6.26 22.76
N SER A 312 -35.41 -7.16 21.95
CA SER A 312 -36.27 -6.74 20.83
C SER A 312 -37.14 -7.89 20.35
N SER A 313 -38.22 -8.13 21.09
CA SER A 313 -39.44 -8.70 20.54
C SER A 313 -40.40 -7.53 20.35
N LEU A 314 -40.72 -7.15 19.11
CA LEU A 314 -42.03 -6.65 18.65
C LEU A 314 -41.89 -6.03 17.24
N GLY A 315 -42.76 -6.46 16.33
CA GLY A 315 -43.10 -5.67 15.15
C GLY A 315 -42.85 -6.32 13.78
N ARG A 316 -43.50 -7.46 13.49
CA ARG A 316 -43.79 -7.85 12.09
C ARG A 316 -44.86 -6.90 11.55
N GLN A 317 -44.50 -6.06 10.57
CA GLN A 317 -45.47 -5.54 9.60
C GLN A 317 -44.95 -5.83 8.19
N THR A 318 -45.70 -6.68 7.50
CA THR A 318 -45.57 -7.04 6.09
C THR A 318 -46.14 -5.91 5.22
N THR A 319 -45.32 -5.32 4.37
CA THR A 319 -45.77 -4.50 3.23
C THR A 319 -45.21 -5.08 1.94
N SER A 320 -46.14 -5.36 1.03
CA SER A 320 -45.95 -5.98 -0.28
C SER A 320 -45.27 -5.05 -1.29
N LEU A 321 -44.29 -5.59 -2.02
CA LEU A 321 -43.71 -5.02 -3.25
C LEU A 321 -44.59 -5.30 -4.48
N PRO A 322 -44.62 -4.40 -5.49
CA PRO A 322 -44.92 -4.77 -6.86
C PRO A 322 -43.66 -5.18 -7.63
N GLN A 323 -43.79 -6.27 -8.39
CA GLN A 323 -42.83 -6.78 -9.38
C GLN A 323 -42.63 -5.79 -10.53
N GLN A 324 -41.38 -5.55 -10.94
CA GLN A 324 -41.06 -5.42 -12.37
C GLN A 324 -39.55 -5.55 -12.66
N ALA A 325 -39.29 -5.99 -13.89
CA ALA A 325 -38.03 -6.06 -14.63
C ALA A 325 -37.08 -7.21 -14.28
N GLY A 326 -37.16 -8.24 -15.12
CA GLY A 326 -36.05 -9.15 -15.36
C GLY A 326 -35.19 -8.72 -16.55
N GLN A 327 -34.08 -9.44 -16.67
CA GLN A 327 -33.22 -9.68 -17.81
C GLN A 327 -31.82 -9.02 -17.84
N GLN A 328 -30.87 -9.95 -17.99
CA GLN A 328 -29.50 -9.86 -18.49
C GLN A 328 -28.41 -9.45 -17.52
N LEU A 329 -27.84 -10.45 -16.84
CA LEU A 329 -26.40 -10.50 -16.56
C LEU A 329 -25.92 -11.95 -16.68
N GLY A 330 -25.24 -12.25 -17.79
CA GLY A 330 -24.37 -13.42 -17.89
C GLY A 330 -23.10 -13.11 -17.13
N VAL A 331 -22.97 -13.61 -15.90
CA VAL A 331 -21.74 -13.49 -15.12
C VAL A 331 -20.94 -14.78 -15.28
N VAL A 332 -19.78 -14.63 -15.92
CA VAL A 332 -18.68 -15.59 -15.89
C VAL A 332 -18.19 -15.66 -14.45
N ILE A 333 -18.62 -16.67 -13.70
CA ILE A 333 -18.01 -17.07 -12.43
C ILE A 333 -16.82 -17.95 -12.78
N ASP A 334 -15.70 -17.32 -13.15
CA ASP A 334 -14.41 -18.00 -13.12
C ASP A 334 -13.55 -17.34 -12.03
N SER A 335 -13.16 -18.17 -11.07
CA SER A 335 -11.99 -17.97 -10.18
C SER A 335 -12.14 -17.02 -8.98
N LEU A 336 -12.99 -17.38 -8.02
CA LEU A 336 -12.65 -17.22 -6.60
C LEU A 336 -11.88 -18.47 -6.16
N GLU A 337 -10.61 -18.56 -6.55
CA GLU A 337 -9.71 -19.59 -6.05
C GLU A 337 -9.33 -19.24 -4.61
N VAL A 338 -10.20 -19.61 -3.66
CA VAL A 338 -9.89 -19.60 -2.24
C VAL A 338 -8.96 -20.78 -1.98
N ARG A 339 -7.66 -20.53 -1.80
CA ARG A 339 -6.70 -21.57 -1.41
C ARG A 339 -6.97 -22.00 0.04
N PRO A 340 -7.34 -23.27 0.30
CA PRO A 340 -7.71 -23.73 1.65
C PRO A 340 -6.52 -24.08 2.58
N GLN A 341 -5.31 -23.59 2.33
CA GLN A 341 -4.09 -24.04 3.02
C GLN A 341 -3.52 -23.11 4.10
N ASP A 342 -4.09 -21.92 4.34
CA ASP A 342 -3.54 -20.97 5.35
C ASP A 342 -4.11 -21.13 6.77
N VAL A 343 -4.82 -22.23 7.04
CA VAL A 343 -5.40 -22.52 8.36
C VAL A 343 -4.50 -23.50 9.10
N PHE A 344 -3.45 -22.96 9.73
CA PHE A 344 -2.52 -23.57 10.70
C PHE A 344 -1.49 -24.60 10.17
N GLY A 345 -0.21 -24.19 10.07
CA GLY A 345 0.93 -25.12 10.20
C GLY A 345 2.25 -24.74 9.49
N GLN A 346 3.20 -24.19 10.27
CA GLN A 346 4.67 -24.21 10.12
C GLN A 346 5.36 -24.11 8.73
N ALA A 347 6.05 -22.98 8.50
CA ALA A 347 7.47 -22.88 8.03
C ALA A 347 7.87 -21.38 7.93
N GLN A 348 8.53 -20.82 8.95
CA GLN A 348 9.92 -20.33 8.91
C GLN A 348 10.31 -19.45 7.70
N HIS A 349 10.54 -18.16 8.01
CA HIS A 349 11.33 -17.18 7.27
C HIS A 349 10.95 -16.92 5.79
N HIS A 350 9.81 -16.29 5.54
CA HIS A 350 9.68 -15.23 4.52
C HIS A 350 8.42 -14.41 4.78
N SER A 351 8.55 -13.07 4.78
CA SER A 351 7.49 -12.05 4.66
C SER A 351 6.06 -12.47 5.01
N ALA A 352 5.80 -12.73 6.29
CA ALA A 352 4.44 -12.78 6.82
C ALA A 352 3.94 -11.34 7.07
N MET A 353 3.57 -10.64 6.00
CA MET A 353 2.81 -9.38 6.06
C MET A 353 1.74 -9.28 4.97
N HIS A 354 1.14 -10.41 4.61
CA HIS A 354 -0.21 -10.45 4.04
C HIS A 354 -1.03 -11.39 4.90
N TYR A 355 -2.07 -10.85 5.55
CA TYR A 355 -3.05 -11.58 6.35
C TYR A 355 -4.43 -11.47 5.70
#